data_AF-A0A956BDW6-F1
#
_entry.id   AF-A0A956BDW6-F1
#
_cell.length_a   1.000
_cell.length_b   1.000
_cell.length_c   1.000
_cell.angle_alpha   90.00
_cell.angle_beta   90.00
_cell.angle_gamma   90.00
#
_symmetry.space_group_name_H-M   'P 1'
#
loop_
_entity.id
_entity.type
_entity.pdbx_description
1 polymer ?
#
loop_
_entity_poly.entity_id
_entity_poly.type
_entity_poly.pdbx_seq_one_letter_code
_entity_poly.pdbx_strand_id
1 'polypeptide(L)'
;MSRPTFAEEIREGIPATLPEAPPTDPAVPRAPRRPLNLSDAERRLALANALRYVPTHLHAELAPELAAELRQHGRIYLHRYRPHHAMRARPLAEYPARCAQAAAVMHMIQNNLDPAVAQHPYELVTYGGNGAVFQNWAQYRLAMRYLSQMTEQQTLVMYSGHPLGLFPSHPDAPRVVVTNGMVVPNYSSGDDYLRMAALGVTSYGQMTAGSYMYIGPQGIVHGTTITVLNAGRLYLGLEGDAGLRGKVFVTSGLGGMSGAQAKAAVIAGAVCVIAEINPAVVAKRHGQGWVDEVEDDLERLVARVEAARAGGEAVSIAYEGNVVDLWEHLARADVAIELGSDQTSLHLPFSGGYYPAGLSLEQSNALMASDPDAFREAVHASLRRQVEAINTLCARGMHFWDYGNAFLLEASRAGADVGAADGQGFRYPSYVEDIMGPLCFDYGFGPFRWVCTSADAADLKVTDRLAAQVVERLAAEAPPETRQQYLDNLRWIRHAEENHLVVGSQARILYADDVGRR
;
A
#
# COMPACT_ATOMS: atom_id res chain seq x y z
N MET A 1 -40.57 2.78 4.45
CA MET A 1 -39.97 4.09 4.12
C MET A 1 -39.10 3.91 2.89
N SER A 2 -39.12 4.83 1.92
CA SER A 2 -38.20 4.79 0.77
C SER A 2 -36.76 4.91 1.28
N ARG A 3 -35.83 4.18 0.67
CA ARG A 3 -34.40 4.34 0.99
C ARG A 3 -33.96 5.78 0.70
N PRO A 4 -33.13 6.41 1.54
CA PRO A 4 -32.63 7.76 1.29
C PRO A 4 -31.85 7.79 -0.02
N THR A 5 -31.92 8.92 -0.73
CA THR A 5 -31.07 9.18 -1.89
C THR A 5 -29.60 9.33 -1.47
N PHE A 6 -28.68 9.16 -2.41
CA PHE A 6 -27.24 9.36 -2.16
C PHE A 6 -26.96 10.74 -1.54
N ALA A 7 -27.59 11.79 -2.08
CA ALA A 7 -27.40 13.15 -1.60
C ALA A 7 -27.90 13.34 -0.15
N GLU A 8 -29.03 12.73 0.20
CA GLU A 8 -29.58 12.77 1.57
C GLU A 8 -28.66 12.03 2.55
N GLU A 9 -28.18 10.84 2.19
CA GLU A 9 -27.30 10.04 3.05
C GLU A 9 -25.95 10.74 3.31
N ILE A 10 -25.38 11.42 2.31
CA ILE A 10 -24.15 12.21 2.47
C ILE A 10 -24.37 13.42 3.40
N ARG A 11 -25.52 14.09 3.31
CA ARG A 11 -25.82 15.30 4.10
C ARG A 11 -26.24 15.01 5.54
N GLU A 12 -26.76 13.82 5.82
CA GLU A 12 -27.30 13.44 7.13
C GLU A 12 -26.23 13.53 8.23
N GLY A 13 -25.02 13.04 7.97
CA GLY A 13 -24.02 12.83 9.01
C GLY A 13 -24.46 11.71 9.94
N ILE A 14 -24.55 11.97 11.25
CA ILE A 14 -24.98 10.98 12.24
C ILE A 14 -26.52 10.99 12.35
N PRO A 15 -27.20 9.87 12.02
CA PRO A 15 -28.65 9.76 12.17
C PRO A 15 -29.12 10.00 13.62
N ALA A 16 -30.31 10.58 13.77
CA ALA A 16 -30.93 10.84 15.08
C ALA A 16 -31.49 9.58 15.76
N THR A 17 -31.67 8.50 14.99
CA THR A 17 -32.12 7.18 15.46
C THR A 17 -31.07 6.14 15.10
N LEU A 18 -31.06 4.98 15.77
CA LEU A 18 -30.13 3.91 15.42
C LEU A 18 -30.48 3.36 14.04
N PRO A 19 -29.54 3.41 13.07
CA PRO A 19 -29.80 2.82 11.77
C PRO A 19 -29.79 1.29 11.87
N GLU A 20 -30.45 0.65 10.92
CA GLU A 20 -30.42 -0.81 10.77
C GLU A 20 -28.97 -1.27 10.56
N ALA A 21 -28.61 -2.41 11.16
CA ALA A 21 -27.28 -2.97 10.98
C ALA A 21 -27.07 -3.32 9.50
N PRO A 22 -26.01 -2.81 8.85
CA PRO A 22 -25.82 -3.04 7.43
C PRO A 22 -25.43 -4.51 7.17
N PRO A 23 -25.83 -5.08 6.01
CA PRO A 23 -25.56 -6.48 5.71
C PRO A 23 -24.06 -6.76 5.61
N THR A 24 -23.62 -7.93 6.09
CA THR A 24 -22.24 -8.37 5.89
C THR A 24 -22.17 -9.21 4.62
N ASP A 25 -21.30 -8.81 3.68
CA ASP A 25 -20.96 -9.60 2.51
C ASP A 25 -19.73 -10.49 2.82
N PRO A 26 -19.86 -11.82 2.78
CA PRO A 26 -18.74 -12.74 3.04
C PRO A 26 -17.66 -12.69 1.96
N ALA A 27 -17.95 -12.17 0.75
CA ALA A 27 -16.95 -12.00 -0.31
C ALA A 27 -16.02 -10.81 -0.06
N VAL A 28 -16.42 -9.88 0.83
CA VAL A 28 -15.60 -8.71 1.17
C VAL A 28 -14.55 -9.10 2.22
N PRO A 29 -13.24 -8.96 1.93
CA PRO A 29 -12.19 -9.31 2.87
C PRO A 29 -12.25 -8.42 4.12
N ARG A 30 -12.05 -9.03 5.29
CA ARG A 30 -12.10 -8.36 6.61
C ARG A 30 -10.71 -8.22 7.20
N ALA A 31 -10.50 -7.14 7.94
CA ALA A 31 -9.23 -6.96 8.65
C ALA A 31 -9.08 -8.01 9.77
N PRO A 32 -7.86 -8.51 10.03
CA PRO A 32 -7.62 -9.40 11.15
C PRO A 32 -7.89 -8.68 12.48
N ARG A 33 -8.24 -9.46 13.51
CA ARG A 33 -8.41 -8.96 14.88
C ARG A 33 -7.12 -8.27 15.33
N ARG A 34 -7.24 -7.06 15.88
CA ARG A 34 -6.10 -6.31 16.42
C ARG A 34 -5.78 -6.74 17.85
N PRO A 35 -4.49 -6.73 18.25
CA PRO A 35 -4.12 -6.86 19.65
C PRO A 35 -4.86 -5.83 20.50
N LEU A 36 -5.44 -6.27 21.61
CA LEU A 36 -6.21 -5.43 22.52
C LEU A 36 -5.52 -5.36 23.88
N ASN A 37 -4.59 -4.42 23.99
CA ASN A 37 -3.79 -4.18 25.19
C ASN A 37 -4.34 -2.97 25.96
N LEU A 38 -5.61 -3.05 26.37
CA LEU A 38 -6.27 -2.01 27.16
C LEU A 38 -6.65 -2.55 28.54
N SER A 39 -6.38 -1.75 29.58
CA SER A 39 -6.95 -1.92 30.92
C SER A 39 -8.47 -1.74 30.91
N ASP A 40 -9.16 -2.15 31.97
CA ASP A 40 -10.62 -1.96 32.05
C ASP A 40 -11.03 -0.49 32.07
N ALA A 41 -10.21 0.38 32.66
CA ALA A 41 -10.43 1.82 32.61
C ALA A 41 -10.32 2.35 31.17
N GLU A 42 -9.32 1.89 30.42
CA GLU A 42 -9.13 2.26 29.02
C GLU A 42 -10.20 1.67 28.10
N ARG A 43 -10.70 0.46 28.37
CA ARG A 43 -11.85 -0.10 27.62
C ARG A 43 -13.09 0.76 27.80
N ARG A 44 -13.37 1.22 29.03
CA ARG A 44 -14.46 2.18 29.29
C ARG A 44 -14.21 3.50 28.58
N LEU A 45 -12.97 4.00 28.58
CA LEU A 45 -12.59 5.21 27.87
C LEU A 45 -12.76 5.06 26.36
N ALA A 46 -12.38 3.93 25.76
CA ALA A 46 -12.57 3.64 24.34
C ALA A 46 -14.06 3.69 23.95
N LEU A 47 -14.94 3.11 24.77
CA LEU A 47 -16.39 3.19 24.57
C LEU A 47 -16.91 4.62 24.68
N ALA A 48 -16.52 5.34 25.74
CA ALA A 48 -16.89 6.75 25.90
C ALA A 48 -16.39 7.59 24.72
N ASN A 49 -15.18 7.29 24.24
CA ASN A 49 -14.55 7.99 23.13
C ASN A 49 -15.32 7.82 21.82
N ALA A 50 -15.82 6.61 21.53
CA ALA A 50 -16.65 6.33 20.37
C ALA A 50 -18.06 6.93 20.51
N LEU A 51 -18.65 6.87 21.71
CA LEU A 51 -19.99 7.41 21.99
C LEU A 51 -20.08 8.94 21.85
N ARG A 52 -18.96 9.68 21.89
CA ARG A 52 -18.94 11.13 21.64
C ARG A 52 -19.51 11.54 20.29
N TYR A 53 -19.50 10.64 19.30
CA TYR A 53 -20.07 10.91 17.97
C TYR A 53 -21.59 10.73 17.90
N VAL A 54 -22.19 10.08 18.90
CA VAL A 54 -23.58 9.61 18.84
C VAL A 54 -24.44 10.39 19.84
N PRO A 55 -25.70 10.73 19.52
CA PRO A 55 -26.62 11.34 20.48
C PRO A 55 -26.76 10.52 21.78
N THR A 56 -26.80 11.22 22.91
CA THR A 56 -26.77 10.60 24.26
C THR A 56 -27.93 9.65 24.53
N HIS A 57 -29.11 9.90 23.94
CA HIS A 57 -30.28 9.03 24.10
C HIS A 57 -30.11 7.65 23.46
N LEU A 58 -29.14 7.47 22.56
CA LEU A 58 -28.82 6.18 21.93
C LEU A 58 -27.70 5.43 22.65
N HIS A 59 -27.03 6.04 23.64
CA HIS A 59 -25.83 5.47 24.26
C HIS A 59 -26.10 4.15 24.97
N ALA A 60 -27.22 4.03 25.68
CA ALA A 60 -27.56 2.82 26.44
C ALA A 60 -27.74 1.59 25.54
N GLU A 61 -28.30 1.78 24.35
CA GLU A 61 -28.53 0.72 23.37
C GLU A 61 -27.26 0.41 22.56
N LEU A 62 -26.47 1.42 22.22
CA LEU A 62 -25.26 1.26 21.40
C LEU A 62 -24.05 0.76 22.19
N ALA A 63 -23.89 1.12 23.46
CA ALA A 63 -22.71 0.78 24.24
C ALA A 63 -22.40 -0.74 24.31
N PRO A 64 -23.39 -1.65 24.49
CA PRO A 64 -23.14 -3.09 24.44
C PRO A 64 -22.59 -3.56 23.09
N GLU A 65 -23.05 -2.97 21.98
CA GLU A 65 -22.58 -3.28 20.64
C GLU A 65 -21.12 -2.83 20.45
N LEU A 66 -20.76 -1.62 20.88
CA LEU A 66 -19.38 -1.14 20.79
C LEU A 66 -18.43 -1.97 21.67
N ALA A 67 -18.91 -2.43 22.82
CA ALA A 67 -18.16 -3.34 23.69
C ALA A 67 -17.97 -4.74 23.05
N ALA A 68 -18.93 -5.19 22.25
CA ALA A 68 -18.78 -6.39 21.44
C ALA A 68 -17.76 -6.19 20.32
N GLU A 69 -17.86 -5.09 19.55
CA GLU A 69 -16.89 -4.76 18.50
C GLU A 69 -15.46 -4.69 19.05
N LEU A 70 -15.25 -3.98 20.16
CA LEU A 70 -13.93 -3.84 20.78
C LEU A 70 -13.34 -5.21 21.15
N ARG A 71 -14.15 -6.14 21.69
CA ARG A 71 -13.69 -7.49 22.06
C ARG A 71 -13.37 -8.34 20.83
N GLN A 72 -14.25 -8.30 19.83
CA GLN A 72 -14.17 -9.13 18.62
C GLN A 72 -13.03 -8.68 17.71
N HIS A 73 -12.86 -7.38 17.53
CA HIS A 73 -11.95 -6.82 16.52
C HIS A 73 -10.72 -6.12 17.12
N GLY A 74 -10.71 -5.82 18.42
CA GLY A 74 -9.67 -4.99 19.05
C GLY A 74 -9.77 -3.49 18.69
N ARG A 75 -10.87 -3.11 18.03
CA ARG A 75 -11.20 -1.76 17.54
C ARG A 75 -12.71 -1.57 17.57
N ILE A 76 -13.15 -0.31 17.60
CA ILE A 76 -14.56 0.09 17.47
C ILE A 76 -14.69 0.77 16.11
N TYR A 77 -15.28 0.08 15.15
CA TYR A 77 -15.46 0.59 13.78
C TYR A 77 -16.80 1.30 13.59
N LEU A 78 -17.73 1.13 14.53
CA LEU A 78 -19.11 1.62 14.42
C LEU A 78 -19.78 1.07 13.15
N HIS A 79 -19.71 -0.25 12.94
CA HIS A 79 -20.16 -0.88 11.70
C HIS A 79 -21.61 -0.52 11.34
N ARG A 80 -22.47 -0.35 12.35
CA ARG A 80 -23.85 0.11 12.20
C ARG A 80 -23.99 1.42 11.41
N TYR A 81 -23.00 2.29 11.46
CA TYR A 81 -23.02 3.60 10.79
C TYR A 81 -22.47 3.57 9.35
N ARG A 82 -22.05 2.40 8.84
CA ARG A 82 -21.64 2.28 7.44
C ARG A 82 -22.81 2.62 6.50
N PRO A 83 -22.61 3.44 5.46
CA PRO A 83 -23.69 3.83 4.56
C PRO A 83 -24.17 2.68 3.67
N HIS A 84 -25.35 2.86 3.09
CA HIS A 84 -25.98 1.91 2.16
C HIS A 84 -25.69 2.20 0.70
N HIS A 85 -25.30 3.44 0.33
CA HIS A 85 -24.88 3.71 -1.04
C HIS A 85 -23.65 2.88 -1.44
N ALA A 86 -23.58 2.55 -2.73
CA ALA A 86 -22.38 1.93 -3.28
C ALA A 86 -21.17 2.85 -3.06
N MET A 87 -20.18 2.34 -2.35
CA MET A 87 -18.93 3.02 -2.05
C MET A 87 -18.02 2.94 -3.28
N ARG A 88 -17.96 4.03 -4.04
CA ARG A 88 -17.12 4.17 -5.22
C ARG A 88 -16.94 5.63 -5.59
N ALA A 89 -15.88 5.95 -6.31
CA ALA A 89 -15.74 7.25 -6.97
C ALA A 89 -16.92 7.50 -7.94
N ARG A 90 -17.42 8.74 -7.98
CA ARG A 90 -18.57 9.17 -8.83
C ARG A 90 -18.20 10.41 -9.62
N PRO A 91 -18.87 10.69 -10.76
CA PRO A 91 -18.77 11.99 -11.40
C PRO A 91 -18.99 13.13 -10.40
N LEU A 92 -18.17 14.18 -10.49
CA LEU A 92 -18.15 15.28 -9.53
C LEU A 92 -19.53 15.90 -9.30
N ALA A 93 -20.35 15.99 -10.35
CA ALA A 93 -21.68 16.57 -10.33
C ALA A 93 -22.72 15.76 -9.52
N GLU A 94 -22.47 14.49 -9.21
CA GLU A 94 -23.35 13.68 -8.36
C GLU A 94 -23.20 14.01 -6.87
N TYR A 95 -22.10 14.65 -6.47
CA TYR A 95 -21.86 14.97 -5.08
C TYR A 95 -22.65 16.21 -4.65
N PRO A 96 -23.32 16.17 -3.48
CA PRO A 96 -24.19 17.26 -3.03
C PRO A 96 -23.42 18.42 -2.37
N ALA A 97 -22.25 18.78 -2.90
CA ALA A 97 -21.35 19.80 -2.37
C ALA A 97 -21.74 21.23 -2.79
N ARG A 98 -21.31 22.23 -2.01
CA ARG A 98 -21.45 23.65 -2.40
C ARG A 98 -20.26 24.18 -3.21
N CYS A 99 -19.10 23.51 -3.16
CA CYS A 99 -17.94 23.85 -3.99
C CYS A 99 -17.31 22.58 -4.60
N ALA A 100 -16.70 22.75 -5.77
CA ALA A 100 -16.18 21.63 -6.57
C ALA A 100 -15.00 20.92 -5.89
N GLN A 101 -14.17 21.66 -5.17
CA GLN A 101 -13.01 21.13 -4.45
C GLN A 101 -13.45 20.16 -3.33
N ALA A 102 -14.54 20.46 -2.62
CA ALA A 102 -15.09 19.55 -1.61
C ALA A 102 -15.72 18.29 -2.24
N ALA A 103 -16.37 18.43 -3.39
CA ALA A 103 -16.83 17.28 -4.17
C ALA A 103 -15.67 16.38 -4.63
N ALA A 104 -14.53 16.96 -5.02
CA ALA A 104 -13.35 16.20 -5.42
C ALA A 104 -12.74 15.44 -4.24
N VAL A 105 -12.71 16.03 -3.04
CA VAL A 105 -12.29 15.31 -1.82
C VAL A 105 -13.25 14.16 -1.50
N MET A 106 -14.57 14.36 -1.59
CA MET A 106 -15.54 13.27 -1.40
C MET A 106 -15.36 12.15 -2.43
N HIS A 107 -15.11 12.49 -3.69
CA HIS A 107 -14.77 11.53 -4.74
C HIS A 107 -13.58 10.66 -4.34
N MET A 108 -12.50 11.28 -3.86
CA MET A 108 -11.29 10.56 -3.49
C MET A 108 -11.43 9.74 -2.21
N ILE A 109 -12.17 10.23 -1.21
CA ILE A 109 -12.50 9.45 -0.01
C ILE A 109 -13.24 8.17 -0.39
N GLN A 110 -14.26 8.28 -1.26
CA GLN A 110 -15.02 7.11 -1.70
C GLN A 110 -14.19 6.18 -2.58
N ASN A 111 -13.25 6.69 -3.38
CA ASN A 111 -12.28 5.86 -4.09
C ASN A 111 -11.43 5.01 -3.13
N ASN A 112 -10.86 5.64 -2.09
CA ASN A 112 -10.03 4.95 -1.11
C ASN A 112 -10.78 3.87 -0.31
N LEU A 113 -12.11 3.93 -0.26
CA LEU A 113 -12.99 2.98 0.44
C LEU A 113 -13.75 2.05 -0.51
N ASP A 114 -13.56 2.19 -1.82
CA ASP A 114 -14.19 1.34 -2.82
C ASP A 114 -13.80 -0.12 -2.60
N PRO A 115 -14.72 -1.09 -2.51
CA PRO A 115 -14.39 -2.51 -2.35
C PRO A 115 -13.48 -3.09 -3.43
N ALA A 116 -13.42 -2.48 -4.62
CA ALA A 116 -12.48 -2.85 -5.67
C ALA A 116 -11.05 -2.34 -5.39
N VAL A 117 -10.90 -1.27 -4.60
CA VAL A 117 -9.63 -0.58 -4.32
C VAL A 117 -9.07 -0.94 -2.95
N ALA A 118 -9.91 -0.90 -1.92
CA ALA A 118 -9.51 -1.03 -0.52
C ALA A 118 -9.26 -2.49 -0.11
N GLN A 119 -8.23 -2.70 0.70
CA GLN A 119 -7.87 -4.02 1.22
C GLN A 119 -8.92 -4.57 2.21
N HIS A 120 -9.44 -3.75 3.12
CA HIS A 120 -10.51 -4.10 4.05
C HIS A 120 -11.51 -2.94 4.14
N PRO A 121 -12.41 -2.79 3.14
CA PRO A 121 -13.26 -1.60 3.01
C PRO A 121 -14.19 -1.41 4.22
N TYR A 122 -14.66 -2.49 4.85
CA TYR A 122 -15.59 -2.42 5.99
C TYR A 122 -14.92 -1.95 7.29
N GLU A 123 -13.60 -2.09 7.39
CA GLU A 123 -12.76 -1.58 8.48
C GLU A 123 -12.04 -0.27 8.09
N LEU A 124 -12.44 0.34 6.97
CA LEU A 124 -11.91 1.60 6.44
C LEU A 124 -10.40 1.56 6.12
N VAL A 125 -9.84 0.37 5.88
CA VAL A 125 -8.42 0.17 5.56
C VAL A 125 -8.25 0.05 4.05
N THR A 126 -7.48 0.98 3.47
CA THR A 126 -7.19 0.98 2.03
C THR A 126 -6.05 0.03 1.69
N TYR A 127 -4.92 0.06 2.40
CA TYR A 127 -3.79 -0.85 2.14
C TYR A 127 -2.80 -0.90 3.32
N GLY A 128 -1.74 -1.72 3.19
CA GLY A 128 -0.68 -1.84 4.19
C GLY A 128 -1.12 -2.57 5.45
N GLY A 129 -2.21 -3.35 5.37
CA GLY A 129 -2.76 -4.11 6.50
C GLY A 129 -3.55 -3.26 7.49
N ASN A 130 -3.16 -2.02 7.77
CA ASN A 130 -3.82 -1.12 8.72
C ASN A 130 -3.84 0.37 8.30
N GLY A 131 -3.43 0.71 7.08
CA GLY A 131 -3.50 2.07 6.54
C GLY A 131 -4.94 2.48 6.28
N ALA A 132 -5.50 3.29 7.18
CA ALA A 132 -6.92 3.60 7.22
C ALA A 132 -7.27 5.03 6.80
N VAL A 133 -8.45 5.18 6.19
CA VAL A 133 -9.04 6.46 5.78
C VAL A 133 -9.61 7.21 6.98
N PHE A 134 -10.32 6.47 7.84
CA PHE A 134 -10.87 6.94 9.11
C PHE A 134 -10.76 5.81 10.15
N GLN A 135 -10.91 6.15 11.43
CA GLN A 135 -10.90 5.15 12.50
C GLN A 135 -12.22 4.39 12.59
N ASN A 136 -13.34 5.03 12.22
CA ASN A 136 -14.68 4.47 12.31
C ASN A 136 -15.66 5.14 11.33
N TRP A 137 -16.83 4.54 11.14
CA TRP A 137 -17.85 5.01 10.20
C TRP A 137 -18.56 6.31 10.61
N ALA A 138 -18.58 6.66 11.90
CA ALA A 138 -19.11 7.95 12.33
C ALA A 138 -18.23 9.12 11.85
N GLN A 139 -16.90 8.95 11.87
CA GLN A 139 -15.97 9.92 11.31
C GLN A 139 -16.17 10.11 9.80
N TYR A 140 -16.35 9.02 9.05
CA TYR A 140 -16.73 9.08 7.64
C TYR A 140 -17.99 9.92 7.45
N ARG A 141 -19.09 9.58 8.14
CA ARG A 141 -20.38 10.26 8.00
C ARG A 141 -20.29 11.76 8.29
N LEU A 142 -19.59 12.13 9.36
CA LEU A 142 -19.39 13.54 9.72
C LEU A 142 -18.53 14.28 8.69
N ALA A 143 -17.43 13.67 8.22
CA ALA A 143 -16.57 14.27 7.21
C ALA A 143 -17.34 14.51 5.90
N MET A 144 -18.10 13.52 5.42
CA MET A 144 -18.92 13.66 4.21
C MET A 144 -20.00 14.75 4.37
N ARG A 145 -20.64 14.83 5.54
CA ARG A 145 -21.58 15.93 5.85
C ARG A 145 -20.90 17.29 5.80
N TYR A 146 -19.74 17.45 6.45
CA TYR A 146 -19.02 18.73 6.44
C TYR A 146 -18.59 19.13 5.03
N LEU A 147 -18.04 18.20 4.25
CA LEU A 147 -17.66 18.44 2.84
C LEU A 147 -18.87 18.81 1.97
N SER A 148 -20.05 18.25 2.23
CA SER A 148 -21.27 18.60 1.48
C SER A 148 -21.76 20.03 1.70
N GLN A 149 -21.48 20.63 2.87
CA GLN A 149 -22.02 21.94 3.26
C GLN A 149 -20.99 23.07 3.31
N MET A 150 -19.69 22.75 3.30
CA MET A 150 -18.63 23.75 3.39
C MET A 150 -18.60 24.67 2.17
N THR A 151 -18.10 25.89 2.35
CA THR A 151 -17.86 26.83 1.26
C THR A 151 -16.37 26.94 0.94
N GLU A 152 -16.02 27.70 -0.10
CA GLU A 152 -14.62 28.03 -0.42
C GLU A 152 -13.95 28.91 0.65
N GLN A 153 -14.71 29.47 1.59
CA GLN A 153 -14.21 30.30 2.69
C GLN A 153 -13.98 29.49 3.97
N GLN A 154 -13.88 28.17 3.86
CA GLN A 154 -13.71 27.28 5.00
C GLN A 154 -12.66 26.20 4.74
N THR A 155 -12.08 25.71 5.83
CA THR A 155 -11.17 24.55 5.87
C THR A 155 -11.70 23.55 6.90
N LEU A 156 -11.83 22.29 6.48
CA LEU A 156 -12.10 21.14 7.34
C LEU A 156 -10.79 20.66 7.98
N VAL A 157 -10.74 20.62 9.30
CA VAL A 157 -9.58 20.15 10.04
C VAL A 157 -9.79 18.69 10.47
N MET A 158 -8.89 17.80 10.06
CA MET A 158 -8.95 16.36 10.32
C MET A 158 -7.83 15.92 11.27
N TYR A 159 -8.22 15.34 12.40
CA TYR A 159 -7.33 14.85 13.47
C TYR A 159 -7.31 13.32 13.47
N SER A 160 -6.37 12.73 12.75
CA SER A 160 -6.23 11.28 12.58
C SER A 160 -7.54 10.60 12.19
N GLY A 161 -8.28 11.17 11.23
CA GLY A 161 -9.61 10.72 10.83
C GLY A 161 -10.77 11.40 11.56
N HIS A 162 -10.60 11.95 12.77
CA HIS A 162 -11.65 12.73 13.43
C HIS A 162 -11.87 14.08 12.71
N PRO A 163 -13.07 14.36 12.18
CA PRO A 163 -13.37 15.67 11.63
C PRO A 163 -13.65 16.66 12.78
N LEU A 164 -12.65 17.45 13.14
CA LEU A 164 -12.73 18.41 14.25
C LEU A 164 -13.80 19.49 13.96
N GLY A 165 -13.88 19.95 12.71
CA GLY A 165 -14.90 20.89 12.27
C GLY A 165 -14.47 21.75 11.10
N LEU A 166 -15.39 22.62 10.66
CA LEU A 166 -15.17 23.63 9.64
C LEU A 166 -14.76 24.95 10.29
N PHE A 167 -13.62 25.49 9.89
CA PHE A 167 -13.09 26.77 10.38
C PHE A 167 -13.03 27.78 9.23
N PRO A 168 -13.29 29.08 9.48
CA PRO A 168 -13.13 30.12 8.46
C PRO A 168 -11.71 30.15 7.88
N SER A 169 -11.61 30.35 6.57
CA SER A 169 -10.35 30.53 5.82
C SER A 169 -10.59 31.42 4.59
N HIS A 170 -9.89 31.18 3.47
CA HIS A 170 -10.01 31.95 2.22
C HIS A 170 -9.96 31.03 0.99
N PRO A 171 -10.34 31.47 -0.23
CA PRO A 171 -10.49 30.58 -1.38
C PRO A 171 -9.20 29.84 -1.78
N ASP A 172 -8.05 30.49 -1.64
CA ASP A 172 -6.73 29.88 -1.94
C ASP A 172 -6.21 28.93 -0.83
N ALA A 173 -6.88 28.86 0.32
CA ALA A 173 -6.50 27.94 1.39
C ALA A 173 -6.85 26.47 1.02
N PRO A 174 -6.20 25.48 1.66
CA PRO A 174 -6.65 24.10 1.55
C PRO A 174 -8.09 23.93 2.05
N ARG A 175 -8.92 23.19 1.31
CA ARG A 175 -10.27 22.83 1.78
C ARG A 175 -10.21 21.84 2.95
N VAL A 176 -9.18 21.01 3.03
CA VAL A 176 -8.97 20.05 4.10
C VAL A 176 -7.51 20.07 4.54
N VAL A 177 -7.27 20.09 5.85
CA VAL A 177 -5.95 19.84 6.44
C VAL A 177 -6.03 18.55 7.22
N VAL A 178 -5.17 17.58 6.88
CA VAL A 178 -5.19 16.25 7.48
C VAL A 178 -3.90 15.96 8.22
N THR A 179 -4.05 15.45 9.44
CA THR A 179 -2.98 14.83 10.22
C THR A 179 -3.37 13.38 10.49
N ASN A 180 -2.42 12.44 10.44
CA ASN A 180 -2.64 11.04 10.82
C ASN A 180 -1.43 10.54 11.61
N GLY A 181 -1.66 9.92 12.76
CA GLY A 181 -0.58 9.28 13.53
C GLY A 181 0.37 10.25 14.23
N MET A 182 0.04 11.55 14.28
CA MET A 182 0.89 12.55 14.94
C MET A 182 0.85 12.38 16.45
N VAL A 183 2.01 12.15 17.03
CA VAL A 183 2.20 11.84 18.45
C VAL A 183 3.48 12.50 18.96
N VAL A 184 3.57 12.70 20.27
CA VAL A 184 4.81 13.15 20.91
C VAL A 184 5.87 12.05 20.73
N PRO A 185 7.11 12.34 20.27
CA PRO A 185 8.06 11.31 19.83
C PRO A 185 8.31 10.15 20.81
N ASN A 186 8.39 10.45 22.11
CA ASN A 186 8.59 9.44 23.16
C ASN A 186 7.44 8.44 23.32
N TYR A 187 6.30 8.67 22.65
CA TYR A 187 5.09 7.84 22.68
C TYR A 187 4.70 7.36 21.27
N SER A 188 5.70 7.17 20.40
CA SER A 188 5.53 6.76 19.00
C SER A 188 5.88 5.29 18.75
N SER A 189 5.92 4.45 19.79
CA SER A 189 6.19 3.03 19.64
C SER A 189 5.00 2.28 19.01
N GLY A 190 5.24 1.06 18.52
CA GLY A 190 4.17 0.20 18.01
C GLY A 190 3.10 -0.09 19.06
N ASP A 191 3.49 -0.31 20.31
CA ASP A 191 2.57 -0.57 21.42
C ASP A 191 1.74 0.67 21.78
N ASP A 192 2.37 1.85 21.79
CA ASP A 192 1.67 3.11 22.00
C ASP A 192 0.60 3.31 20.92
N TYR A 193 0.95 3.07 19.66
CA TYR A 193 -0.01 3.13 18.55
C TYR A 193 -1.15 2.13 18.75
N LEU A 194 -0.86 0.87 19.06
CA LEU A 194 -1.88 -0.16 19.24
C LEU A 194 -2.89 0.23 20.33
N ARG A 195 -2.41 0.79 21.44
CA ARG A 195 -3.21 1.33 22.56
C ARG A 195 -4.04 2.54 22.12
N MET A 196 -3.40 3.56 21.55
CA MET A 196 -4.05 4.81 21.15
C MET A 196 -5.11 4.61 20.06
N ALA A 197 -4.85 3.76 19.08
CA ALA A 197 -5.83 3.46 18.04
C ALA A 197 -7.00 2.59 18.57
N ALA A 198 -6.80 1.78 19.63
CA ALA A 198 -7.91 1.10 20.32
C ALA A 198 -8.80 2.09 21.07
N LEU A 199 -8.18 3.12 21.67
CA LEU A 199 -8.86 4.21 22.36
C LEU A 199 -9.61 5.17 21.42
N GLY A 200 -9.39 5.07 20.10
CA GLY A 200 -9.99 5.96 19.13
C GLY A 200 -9.41 7.38 19.12
N VAL A 201 -8.11 7.52 19.44
CA VAL A 201 -7.44 8.84 19.50
C VAL A 201 -6.36 9.04 18.43
N THR A 202 -6.04 8.01 17.65
CA THR A 202 -5.11 8.10 16.51
C THR A 202 -5.44 7.07 15.43
N SER A 203 -4.87 7.24 14.25
CA SER A 203 -5.01 6.34 13.11
C SER A 203 -3.71 6.31 12.32
N TYR A 204 -3.33 5.14 11.81
CA TYR A 204 -2.25 5.04 10.84
C TYR A 204 -2.81 5.29 9.44
N GLY A 205 -2.47 6.44 8.86
CA GLY A 205 -2.95 6.85 7.53
C GLY A 205 -2.13 6.29 6.37
N GLN A 206 -1.05 5.53 6.63
CA GLN A 206 0.00 5.28 5.64
C GLN A 206 0.39 6.63 4.98
N MET A 207 0.62 6.65 3.68
CA MET A 207 0.86 7.83 2.86
C MET A 207 -0.45 8.30 2.22
N THR A 208 -1.10 7.43 1.45
CA THR A 208 -2.20 7.79 0.54
C THR A 208 -3.58 7.32 1.00
N ALA A 209 -3.64 6.47 2.03
CA ALA A 209 -4.90 5.99 2.61
C ALA A 209 -5.59 7.11 3.40
N GLY A 210 -4.88 7.67 4.39
CA GLY A 210 -5.39 8.73 5.26
C GLY A 210 -5.34 10.13 4.65
N SER A 211 -4.72 10.31 3.48
CA SER A 211 -4.70 11.58 2.72
C SER A 211 -5.63 11.59 1.52
N TYR A 212 -6.41 10.52 1.31
CA TYR A 212 -7.46 10.43 0.29
C TYR A 212 -6.90 10.56 -1.13
N MET A 213 -5.84 9.82 -1.46
CA MET A 213 -5.24 9.90 -2.80
C MET A 213 -4.62 8.58 -3.28
N TYR A 214 -5.13 7.45 -2.79
CA TYR A 214 -4.75 6.14 -3.31
C TYR A 214 -5.50 5.89 -4.62
N ILE A 215 -4.82 5.33 -5.64
CA ILE A 215 -5.35 5.18 -7.01
C ILE A 215 -5.23 3.74 -7.51
N GLY A 216 -5.31 2.80 -6.57
CA GLY A 216 -5.01 1.40 -6.85
C GLY A 216 -3.51 1.16 -6.99
N PRO A 217 -3.14 0.01 -7.56
CA PRO A 217 -1.77 -0.49 -7.42
C PRO A 217 -0.84 -0.02 -8.56
N GLN A 218 -1.37 0.73 -9.54
CA GLN A 218 -0.59 1.32 -10.64
C GLN A 218 0.58 2.19 -10.16
N GLY A 219 0.43 2.88 -9.02
CA GLY A 219 1.51 3.69 -8.47
C GLY A 219 2.71 2.88 -8.00
N ILE A 220 2.46 1.67 -7.50
CA ILE A 220 3.54 0.77 -7.10
C ILE A 220 4.12 0.08 -8.34
N VAL A 221 3.30 -0.36 -9.29
CA VAL A 221 3.80 -0.94 -10.55
C VAL A 221 4.75 0.04 -11.25
N HIS A 222 4.34 1.30 -11.41
CA HIS A 222 5.17 2.36 -11.97
C HIS A 222 6.47 2.55 -11.19
N GLY A 223 6.36 2.81 -9.88
CA GLY A 223 7.52 3.06 -9.04
C GLY A 223 8.53 1.91 -9.07
N THR A 224 8.04 0.67 -9.01
CA THR A 224 8.90 -0.52 -9.10
C THR A 224 9.50 -0.73 -10.48
N THR A 225 8.77 -0.44 -11.56
CA THR A 225 9.37 -0.48 -12.91
C THR A 225 10.54 0.50 -13.00
N ILE A 226 10.38 1.73 -12.50
CA ILE A 226 11.47 2.72 -12.48
C ILE A 226 12.62 2.26 -11.58
N THR A 227 12.35 1.71 -10.40
CA THR A 227 13.40 1.17 -9.52
C THR A 227 14.20 0.06 -10.19
N VAL A 228 13.54 -0.93 -10.81
CA VAL A 228 14.22 -2.07 -11.45
C VAL A 228 15.00 -1.64 -12.69
N LEU A 229 14.45 -0.73 -13.52
CA LEU A 229 15.17 -0.15 -14.65
C LEU A 229 16.44 0.58 -14.18
N ASN A 230 16.32 1.44 -13.17
CA ASN A 230 17.46 2.17 -12.62
C ASN A 230 18.48 1.23 -11.94
N ALA A 231 18.04 0.16 -11.27
CA ALA A 231 18.93 -0.88 -10.74
C ALA A 231 19.73 -1.56 -11.86
N GLY A 232 19.09 -1.88 -12.99
CA GLY A 232 19.77 -2.44 -14.17
C GLY A 232 20.83 -1.49 -14.75
N ARG A 233 20.55 -0.18 -14.77
CA ARG A 233 21.53 0.83 -15.22
C ARG A 233 22.69 0.95 -14.23
N LEU A 234 22.39 1.09 -12.95
CA LEU A 234 23.37 1.37 -11.89
C LEU A 234 24.29 0.18 -11.62
N TYR A 235 23.71 -1.01 -11.46
CA TYR A 235 24.45 -2.19 -11.00
C TYR A 235 24.98 -3.05 -12.15
N LEU A 236 24.27 -3.09 -13.27
CA LEU A 236 24.60 -3.98 -14.39
C LEU A 236 25.13 -3.22 -15.62
N GLY A 237 25.18 -1.88 -15.57
CA GLY A 237 25.65 -1.04 -16.68
C GLY A 237 24.79 -1.14 -17.94
N LEU A 238 23.50 -1.46 -17.79
CA LEU A 238 22.59 -1.59 -18.94
C LEU A 238 22.22 -0.21 -19.48
N GLU A 239 22.19 -0.08 -20.80
CA GLU A 239 21.85 1.16 -21.49
C GLU A 239 20.76 0.93 -22.55
N GLY A 240 20.07 2.01 -22.93
CA GLY A 240 19.06 2.00 -24.00
C GLY A 240 17.73 1.32 -23.63
N ASP A 241 16.98 0.93 -24.67
CA ASP A 241 15.58 0.48 -24.56
C ASP A 241 15.40 -1.02 -24.28
N ALA A 242 16.51 -1.78 -24.28
CA ALA A 242 16.50 -3.23 -24.07
C ALA A 242 16.05 -3.63 -22.65
N GLY A 243 16.04 -2.69 -21.70
CA GLY A 243 15.64 -2.92 -20.32
C GLY A 243 16.50 -4.02 -19.69
N LEU A 244 15.86 -4.98 -19.03
CA LEU A 244 16.50 -6.09 -18.32
C LEU A 244 16.42 -7.41 -19.08
N ARG A 245 16.36 -7.39 -20.42
CA ARG A 245 16.26 -8.60 -21.24
C ARG A 245 17.32 -9.64 -20.85
N GLY A 246 16.87 -10.84 -20.47
CA GLY A 246 17.74 -11.96 -20.07
C GLY A 246 18.37 -11.82 -18.68
N LYS A 247 17.97 -10.81 -17.88
CA LYS A 247 18.40 -10.64 -16.50
C LYS A 247 17.34 -11.17 -15.54
N VAL A 248 17.79 -11.77 -14.46
CA VAL A 248 16.92 -12.36 -13.43
C VAL A 248 16.85 -11.43 -12.24
N PHE A 249 15.62 -11.12 -11.82
CA PHE A 249 15.30 -10.38 -10.61
C PHE A 249 14.52 -11.27 -9.64
N VAL A 250 15.09 -11.54 -8.46
CA VAL A 250 14.48 -12.37 -7.42
C VAL A 250 14.00 -11.49 -6.27
N THR A 251 12.75 -11.69 -5.85
CA THR A 251 12.13 -10.93 -4.75
C THR A 251 11.06 -11.75 -4.00
N SER A 252 10.32 -11.10 -3.10
CA SER A 252 9.36 -11.73 -2.20
C SER A 252 8.09 -10.90 -1.97
N GLY A 253 7.01 -11.62 -1.67
CA GLY A 253 5.70 -11.10 -1.31
C GLY A 253 4.83 -10.74 -2.52
N LEU A 254 3.60 -11.23 -2.53
CA LEU A 254 2.59 -10.90 -3.55
C LEU A 254 1.40 -10.12 -2.96
N GLY A 255 1.62 -9.49 -1.79
CA GLY A 255 0.65 -8.69 -1.05
C GLY A 255 0.20 -7.42 -1.79
N GLY A 256 -0.44 -6.50 -1.06
CA GLY A 256 -1.08 -5.30 -1.65
C GLY A 256 -0.15 -4.48 -2.55
N MET A 257 1.05 -4.15 -2.05
CA MET A 257 2.08 -3.41 -2.79
C MET A 257 3.04 -4.37 -3.50
N SER A 258 3.51 -5.41 -2.80
CA SER A 258 4.56 -6.31 -3.31
C SER A 258 4.14 -7.18 -4.50
N GLY A 259 2.84 -7.42 -4.68
CA GLY A 259 2.31 -8.04 -5.90
C GLY A 259 2.61 -7.28 -7.19
N ALA A 260 2.87 -5.97 -7.10
CA ALA A 260 3.20 -5.15 -8.26
C ALA A 260 4.59 -5.47 -8.85
N GLN A 261 5.49 -6.08 -8.07
CA GLN A 261 6.85 -6.37 -8.50
C GLN A 261 6.88 -7.31 -9.72
N ALA A 262 6.00 -8.32 -9.75
CA ALA A 262 5.89 -9.26 -10.85
C ALA A 262 5.61 -8.53 -12.18
N LYS A 263 4.54 -7.72 -12.21
CA LYS A 263 4.18 -6.93 -13.39
C LYS A 263 5.27 -5.90 -13.74
N ALA A 264 5.82 -5.23 -12.73
CA ALA A 264 6.82 -4.18 -12.91
C ALA A 264 8.11 -4.70 -13.55
N ALA A 265 8.56 -5.89 -13.13
CA ALA A 265 9.74 -6.54 -13.67
C ALA A 265 9.53 -6.99 -15.13
N VAL A 266 8.34 -7.52 -15.47
CA VAL A 266 7.98 -7.85 -16.86
C VAL A 266 7.97 -6.59 -17.74
N ILE A 267 7.39 -5.48 -17.27
CA ILE A 267 7.42 -4.19 -17.99
C ILE A 267 8.87 -3.71 -18.20
N ALA A 268 9.73 -3.91 -17.20
CA ALA A 268 11.15 -3.61 -17.29
C ALA A 268 11.95 -4.61 -18.17
N GLY A 269 11.34 -5.71 -18.59
CA GLY A 269 11.91 -6.72 -19.49
C GLY A 269 12.68 -7.84 -18.79
N ALA A 270 12.55 -7.99 -17.47
CA ALA A 270 13.28 -8.98 -16.67
C ALA A 270 12.54 -10.33 -16.61
N VAL A 271 13.31 -11.38 -16.28
CA VAL A 271 12.78 -12.63 -15.72
C VAL A 271 12.61 -12.41 -14.21
N CYS A 272 11.38 -12.38 -13.72
CA CYS A 272 11.08 -12.17 -12.33
C CYS A 272 10.75 -13.49 -11.62
N VAL A 273 11.41 -13.74 -10.49
CA VAL A 273 11.04 -14.82 -9.56
C VAL A 273 10.57 -14.19 -8.27
N ILE A 274 9.37 -14.55 -7.83
CA ILE A 274 8.75 -13.95 -6.65
C ILE A 274 8.16 -15.00 -5.72
N ALA A 275 8.70 -15.10 -4.50
CA ALA A 275 8.21 -16.06 -3.52
C ALA A 275 7.01 -15.51 -2.73
N GLU A 276 5.97 -16.32 -2.56
CA GLU A 276 4.83 -16.05 -1.69
C GLU A 276 4.32 -17.36 -1.08
N ILE A 277 4.23 -17.40 0.25
CA ILE A 277 3.79 -18.60 0.98
C ILE A 277 2.27 -18.75 0.99
N ASN A 278 1.52 -17.68 0.75
CA ASN A 278 0.06 -17.70 0.79
C ASN A 278 -0.55 -18.06 -0.57
N PRO A 279 -1.07 -19.30 -0.76
CA PRO A 279 -1.62 -19.74 -2.05
C PRO A 279 -2.81 -18.89 -2.51
N ALA A 280 -3.61 -18.35 -1.57
CA ALA A 280 -4.73 -17.48 -1.91
C ALA A 280 -4.26 -16.15 -2.52
N VAL A 281 -3.10 -15.65 -2.10
CA VAL A 281 -2.49 -14.44 -2.65
C VAL A 281 -1.87 -14.73 -4.01
N VAL A 282 -1.14 -15.84 -4.16
CA VAL A 282 -0.60 -16.32 -5.44
C VAL A 282 -1.71 -16.46 -6.48
N ALA A 283 -2.74 -17.23 -6.17
CA ALA A 283 -3.89 -17.46 -7.05
C ALA A 283 -4.59 -16.15 -7.44
N LYS A 284 -4.71 -15.20 -6.51
CA LYS A 284 -5.27 -13.89 -6.78
C LYS A 284 -4.43 -13.10 -7.79
N ARG A 285 -3.10 -13.08 -7.65
CA ARG A 285 -2.22 -12.31 -8.57
C ARG A 285 -2.11 -12.97 -9.93
N HIS A 286 -2.05 -14.30 -9.98
CA HIS A 286 -2.09 -15.03 -11.23
C HIS A 286 -3.42 -14.81 -11.96
N GLY A 287 -4.57 -14.91 -11.27
CA GLY A 287 -5.88 -14.63 -11.84
C GLY A 287 -6.09 -13.17 -12.30
N GLN A 288 -5.30 -12.23 -11.78
CA GLN A 288 -5.28 -10.84 -12.24
C GLN A 288 -4.38 -10.62 -13.47
N GLY A 289 -3.61 -11.61 -13.91
CA GLY A 289 -2.60 -11.47 -14.97
C GLY A 289 -1.41 -10.62 -14.52
N TRP A 290 -1.12 -10.60 -13.21
CA TRP A 290 0.01 -9.90 -12.62
C TRP A 290 1.24 -10.78 -12.49
N VAL A 291 1.00 -12.07 -12.29
CA VAL A 291 1.95 -13.17 -12.33
C VAL A 291 1.60 -13.99 -13.56
N ASP A 292 2.60 -14.37 -14.36
CA ASP A 292 2.39 -15.13 -15.60
C ASP A 292 2.36 -16.64 -15.34
N GLU A 293 3.22 -17.12 -14.45
CA GLU A 293 3.42 -18.54 -14.16
C GLU A 293 3.53 -18.80 -12.66
N VAL A 294 3.14 -19.99 -12.21
CA VAL A 294 3.22 -20.41 -10.81
C VAL A 294 3.93 -21.76 -10.75
N GLU A 295 4.94 -21.88 -9.89
CA GLU A 295 5.65 -23.11 -9.60
C GLU A 295 5.72 -23.36 -8.09
N ASP A 296 5.59 -24.61 -7.69
CA ASP A 296 5.74 -25.07 -6.30
C ASP A 296 7.01 -25.92 -6.08
N ASP A 297 7.71 -26.27 -7.17
CA ASP A 297 8.91 -27.09 -7.18
C ASP A 297 10.11 -26.24 -7.60
N LEU A 298 11.13 -26.19 -6.75
CA LEU A 298 12.30 -25.33 -6.93
C LEU A 298 13.19 -25.78 -8.10
N GLU A 299 13.27 -27.09 -8.39
CA GLU A 299 14.07 -27.60 -9.51
C GLU A 299 13.43 -27.22 -10.85
N ARG A 300 12.10 -27.39 -10.97
CA ARG A 300 11.33 -26.93 -12.14
C ARG A 300 11.42 -25.41 -12.30
N LEU A 301 11.30 -24.66 -11.20
CA LEU A 301 11.44 -23.21 -11.21
C LEU A 301 12.80 -22.78 -11.77
N VAL A 302 13.91 -23.35 -11.29
CA VAL A 302 15.26 -23.02 -11.77
C VAL A 302 15.41 -23.36 -13.26
N ALA A 303 14.93 -24.53 -13.69
CA ALA A 303 14.96 -24.91 -15.10
C ALA A 303 14.18 -23.91 -15.98
N ARG A 304 13.02 -23.45 -15.50
CA ARG A 304 12.20 -22.46 -16.21
C ARG A 304 12.85 -21.08 -16.28
N VAL A 305 13.50 -20.65 -15.20
CA VAL A 305 14.24 -19.39 -15.12
C VAL A 305 15.40 -19.37 -16.13
N GLU A 306 16.18 -20.45 -16.21
CA GLU A 306 17.29 -20.55 -17.17
C GLU A 306 16.79 -20.58 -18.62
N ALA A 307 15.67 -21.25 -18.90
CA ALA A 307 15.03 -21.20 -20.21
C ALA A 307 14.57 -19.77 -20.56
N ALA A 308 13.92 -19.07 -19.63
CA ALA A 308 13.48 -17.68 -19.80
C ALA A 308 14.66 -16.74 -20.11
N ARG A 309 15.72 -16.88 -19.32
CA ARG A 309 16.98 -16.15 -19.48
C ARG A 309 17.57 -16.36 -20.87
N ALA A 310 17.71 -17.62 -21.30
CA ALA A 310 18.29 -17.96 -22.60
C ALA A 310 17.44 -17.44 -23.77
N GLY A 311 16.11 -17.43 -23.63
CA GLY A 311 15.18 -16.83 -24.61
C GLY A 311 15.17 -15.28 -24.59
N GLY A 312 15.66 -14.66 -23.51
CA GLY A 312 15.48 -13.24 -23.26
C GLY A 312 14.00 -12.88 -23.08
N GLU A 313 13.24 -13.76 -22.44
CA GLU A 313 11.82 -13.57 -22.13
C GLU A 313 11.64 -12.57 -21.00
N ALA A 314 10.57 -11.79 -21.07
CA ALA A 314 10.07 -10.99 -19.95
C ALA A 314 8.89 -11.75 -19.35
N VAL A 315 9.11 -12.38 -18.19
CA VAL A 315 8.13 -13.28 -17.57
C VAL A 315 8.22 -13.20 -16.05
N SER A 316 7.09 -13.29 -15.37
CA SER A 316 7.00 -13.36 -13.92
C SER A 316 6.55 -14.74 -13.45
N ILE A 317 7.38 -15.38 -12.64
CA ILE A 317 7.17 -16.73 -12.13
C ILE A 317 7.04 -16.64 -10.60
N ALA A 318 5.86 -16.91 -10.08
CA ALA A 318 5.65 -17.01 -8.64
C ALA A 318 6.11 -18.37 -8.12
N TYR A 319 6.93 -18.36 -7.08
CA TYR A 319 7.19 -19.54 -6.28
C TYR A 319 6.20 -19.60 -5.12
N GLU A 320 5.31 -20.60 -5.14
CA GLU A 320 4.37 -20.85 -4.04
C GLU A 320 5.10 -21.56 -2.90
N GLY A 321 5.75 -20.78 -2.05
CA GLY A 321 6.60 -21.28 -0.96
C GLY A 321 7.29 -20.17 -0.19
N ASN A 322 8.17 -20.56 0.75
CA ASN A 322 8.88 -19.59 1.56
C ASN A 322 10.07 -18.98 0.80
N VAL A 323 10.24 -17.66 0.89
CA VAL A 323 11.36 -16.96 0.24
C VAL A 323 12.73 -17.47 0.72
N VAL A 324 12.86 -17.92 1.97
CA VAL A 324 14.13 -18.46 2.47
C VAL A 324 14.48 -19.76 1.77
N ASP A 325 13.50 -20.63 1.53
CA ASP A 325 13.73 -21.90 0.82
C ASP A 325 14.17 -21.64 -0.62
N LEU A 326 13.59 -20.63 -1.27
CA LEU A 326 14.02 -20.14 -2.58
C LEU A 326 15.47 -19.63 -2.54
N TRP A 327 15.80 -18.70 -1.64
CA TRP A 327 17.14 -18.12 -1.55
C TRP A 327 18.21 -19.18 -1.28
N GLU A 328 17.96 -20.08 -0.32
CA GLU A 328 18.88 -21.16 -0.01
C GLU A 328 19.05 -22.13 -1.19
N HIS A 329 17.97 -22.42 -1.92
CA HIS A 329 18.06 -23.27 -3.10
C HIS A 329 18.87 -22.63 -4.21
N LEU A 330 18.63 -21.35 -4.53
CA LEU A 330 19.41 -20.60 -5.51
C LEU A 330 20.91 -20.56 -5.14
N ALA A 331 21.22 -20.36 -3.86
CA ALA A 331 22.60 -20.38 -3.36
C ALA A 331 23.26 -21.78 -3.46
N ARG A 332 22.50 -22.86 -3.23
CA ARG A 332 22.98 -24.24 -3.35
C ARG A 332 23.15 -24.70 -4.80
N ALA A 333 22.20 -24.36 -5.67
CA ALA A 333 22.19 -24.74 -7.08
C ALA A 333 23.15 -23.92 -7.95
N ASP A 334 23.81 -22.91 -7.37
CA ASP A 334 24.76 -22.02 -8.06
C ASP A 334 24.16 -21.32 -9.29
N VAL A 335 22.90 -20.93 -9.16
CA VAL A 335 22.19 -20.17 -10.19
C VAL A 335 22.70 -18.75 -10.19
N ALA A 336 23.16 -18.25 -11.34
CA ALA A 336 23.53 -16.85 -11.46
C ALA A 336 22.28 -15.99 -11.28
N ILE A 337 22.30 -15.02 -10.37
CA ILE A 337 21.20 -14.05 -10.16
C ILE A 337 21.82 -12.66 -10.21
N GLU A 338 21.30 -11.78 -11.07
CA GLU A 338 21.84 -10.43 -11.19
C GLU A 338 21.29 -9.48 -10.12
N LEU A 339 19.99 -9.51 -9.87
CA LEU A 339 19.30 -8.58 -8.99
C LEU A 339 18.46 -9.31 -7.93
N GLY A 340 18.54 -8.85 -6.69
CA GLY A 340 17.79 -9.39 -5.55
C GLY A 340 17.18 -8.30 -4.68
N SER A 341 15.99 -8.53 -4.15
CA SER A 341 15.38 -7.68 -3.11
C SER A 341 14.41 -8.47 -2.22
N ASP A 342 13.76 -7.78 -1.29
CA ASP A 342 12.72 -8.34 -0.42
C ASP A 342 11.61 -7.29 -0.19
N GLN A 343 10.35 -7.73 -0.30
CA GLN A 343 9.20 -6.87 0.01
C GLN A 343 8.16 -7.60 0.89
N THR A 344 8.63 -8.49 1.76
CA THR A 344 7.83 -8.97 2.90
C THR A 344 7.48 -7.82 3.84
N SER A 345 6.50 -7.97 4.73
CA SER A 345 6.02 -6.87 5.58
C SER A 345 6.74 -6.82 6.94
N LEU A 346 8.06 -6.63 6.93
CA LEU A 346 8.90 -6.58 8.14
C LEU A 346 8.76 -5.30 8.99
N HIS A 347 7.90 -4.37 8.59
CA HIS A 347 7.40 -3.32 9.47
C HIS A 347 6.37 -3.85 10.51
N LEU A 348 5.86 -5.08 10.33
CA LEU A 348 4.97 -5.80 11.25
C LEU A 348 5.36 -7.30 11.32
N PRO A 349 6.62 -7.62 11.69
CA PRO A 349 7.20 -8.95 11.50
C PRO A 349 6.48 -10.04 12.29
N PHE A 350 5.95 -9.69 13.47
CA PHE A 350 5.34 -10.63 14.41
C PHE A 350 3.80 -10.67 14.36
N SER A 351 3.19 -10.06 13.35
CA SER A 351 1.71 -9.99 13.21
C SER A 351 1.25 -10.39 11.81
N GLY A 352 1.91 -11.40 11.23
CA GLY A 352 1.61 -11.93 9.90
C GLY A 352 2.27 -11.18 8.75
N GLY A 353 3.26 -10.33 9.04
CA GLY A 353 4.03 -9.63 8.03
C GLY A 353 5.18 -10.45 7.42
N TYR A 354 5.71 -11.41 8.18
CA TYR A 354 6.75 -12.34 7.76
C TYR A 354 6.46 -13.74 8.30
N TYR A 355 6.67 -14.76 7.48
CA TYR A 355 6.41 -16.16 7.81
C TYR A 355 7.72 -16.94 7.87
N PRO A 356 8.06 -17.57 9.01
CA PRO A 356 9.34 -18.25 9.17
C PRO A 356 9.44 -19.51 8.32
N ALA A 357 10.63 -19.77 7.78
CA ALA A 357 10.94 -20.99 7.06
C ALA A 357 10.83 -22.24 7.94
N GLY A 358 10.41 -23.36 7.34
CA GLY A 358 10.17 -24.62 8.04
C GLY A 358 8.79 -24.74 8.71
N LEU A 359 7.95 -23.69 8.67
CA LEU A 359 6.54 -23.74 9.04
C LEU A 359 5.66 -23.42 7.83
N SER A 360 4.54 -24.14 7.69
CA SER A 360 3.47 -23.75 6.77
C SER A 360 2.79 -22.44 7.20
N LEU A 361 1.99 -21.86 6.31
CA LEU A 361 1.17 -20.68 6.62
C LEU A 361 0.23 -20.96 7.80
N GLU A 362 -0.44 -22.10 7.81
CA GLU A 362 -1.39 -22.50 8.85
C GLU A 362 -0.68 -22.69 10.20
N GLN A 363 0.45 -23.38 10.21
CA GLN A 363 1.26 -23.57 11.41
C GLN A 363 1.78 -22.24 11.96
N SER A 364 2.24 -21.35 11.08
CA SER A 364 2.70 -20.01 11.45
C SER A 364 1.58 -19.19 12.09
N ASN A 365 0.38 -19.19 11.49
CA ASN A 365 -0.78 -18.50 12.05
C ASN A 365 -1.22 -19.07 13.40
N ALA A 366 -1.19 -20.40 13.56
CA ALA A 366 -1.48 -21.04 14.83
C ALA A 366 -0.45 -20.65 15.90
N LEU A 367 0.85 -20.74 15.59
CA LEU A 367 1.94 -20.42 16.51
C LEU A 367 1.90 -18.95 16.93
N MET A 368 1.69 -18.04 15.99
CA MET A 368 1.55 -16.60 16.25
C MET A 368 0.43 -16.28 17.24
N ALA A 369 -0.64 -17.08 17.25
CA ALA A 369 -1.75 -16.93 18.17
C ALA A 369 -1.53 -17.63 19.52
N SER A 370 -0.96 -18.84 19.51
CA SER A 370 -0.81 -19.66 20.71
C SER A 370 0.43 -19.33 21.54
N ASP A 371 1.54 -18.99 20.88
CA ASP A 371 2.84 -18.70 21.50
C ASP A 371 3.60 -17.62 20.69
N PRO A 372 3.27 -16.33 20.91
CA PRO A 372 3.87 -15.22 20.18
C PRO A 372 5.40 -15.11 20.35
N ASP A 373 5.94 -15.56 21.48
CA ASP A 373 7.38 -15.51 21.74
C ASP A 373 8.12 -16.59 20.95
N ALA A 374 7.57 -17.82 20.90
CA ALA A 374 8.10 -18.85 20.01
C ALA A 374 8.01 -18.46 18.53
N PHE A 375 6.91 -17.79 18.11
CA PHE A 375 6.78 -17.27 16.76
C PHE A 375 7.86 -16.22 16.44
N ARG A 376 8.12 -15.29 17.36
CA ARG A 376 9.19 -14.28 17.23
C ARG A 376 10.56 -14.92 17.04
N GLU A 377 10.89 -15.93 17.84
CA GLU A 377 12.16 -16.65 17.71
C GLU A 377 12.29 -17.39 16.38
N ALA A 378 11.20 -18.01 15.90
CA ALA A 378 11.16 -18.64 14.59
C ALA A 378 11.40 -17.62 13.45
N VAL A 379 10.77 -16.44 13.52
CA VAL A 379 10.99 -15.34 12.57
C VAL A 379 12.45 -14.90 12.57
N HIS A 380 13.04 -14.66 13.75
CA HIS A 380 14.45 -14.28 13.85
C HIS A 380 15.40 -15.35 13.29
N ALA A 381 15.13 -16.64 13.55
CA ALA A 381 15.91 -17.73 12.99
C ALA A 381 15.85 -17.78 11.45
N SER A 382 14.65 -17.55 10.90
CA SER A 382 14.44 -17.48 9.45
C SER A 382 15.16 -16.29 8.81
N LEU A 383 15.15 -15.12 9.44
CA LEU A 383 15.85 -13.92 8.93
C LEU A 383 17.36 -14.14 8.85
N ARG A 384 17.97 -14.81 9.85
CA ARG A 384 19.40 -15.16 9.82
C ARG A 384 19.73 -16.06 8.62
N ARG A 385 18.92 -17.10 8.38
CA ARG A 385 19.07 -18.00 7.23
C ARG A 385 18.90 -17.27 5.89
N GLN A 386 17.90 -16.40 5.79
CA GLN A 386 17.65 -15.61 4.59
C GLN A 386 18.87 -14.74 4.24
N VAL A 387 19.41 -14.03 5.23
CA VAL A 387 20.60 -13.18 5.04
C VAL A 387 21.84 -14.00 4.68
N GLU A 388 22.04 -15.19 5.27
CA GLU A 388 23.15 -16.07 4.91
C GLU A 388 23.12 -16.48 3.43
N ALA A 389 21.95 -16.84 2.92
CA ALA A 389 21.77 -17.17 1.51
C ALA A 389 21.98 -15.96 0.59
N ILE A 390 21.44 -14.79 0.96
CA ILE A 390 21.66 -13.53 0.23
C ILE A 390 23.14 -13.15 0.22
N ASN A 391 23.84 -13.22 1.35
CA ASN A 391 25.28 -12.98 1.45
C ASN A 391 26.07 -13.90 0.52
N THR A 392 25.68 -15.18 0.45
CA THR A 392 26.30 -16.15 -0.45
C THR A 392 26.13 -15.78 -1.92
N LEU A 393 24.92 -15.40 -2.33
CA LEU A 393 24.63 -14.99 -3.71
C LEU A 393 25.30 -13.66 -4.07
N CYS A 394 25.35 -12.71 -3.14
CA CYS A 394 26.06 -11.44 -3.34
C CYS A 394 27.57 -11.63 -3.48
N ALA A 395 28.17 -12.55 -2.72
CA ALA A 395 29.57 -12.92 -2.90
C ALA A 395 29.86 -13.54 -4.29
N ARG A 396 28.82 -14.01 -4.99
CA ARG A 396 28.88 -14.53 -6.37
C ARG A 396 28.44 -13.51 -7.43
N GLY A 397 28.21 -12.26 -7.06
CA GLY A 397 27.94 -11.15 -7.99
C GLY A 397 26.48 -10.70 -8.06
N MET A 398 25.58 -11.23 -7.23
CA MET A 398 24.22 -10.68 -7.13
C MET A 398 24.24 -9.30 -6.45
N HIS A 399 23.52 -8.34 -7.01
CA HIS A 399 23.27 -7.05 -6.35
C HIS A 399 21.95 -7.12 -5.57
N PHE A 400 22.03 -6.93 -4.24
CA PHE A 400 20.87 -6.91 -3.35
C PHE A 400 20.61 -5.50 -2.79
N TRP A 401 19.35 -5.11 -2.69
CA TRP A 401 18.93 -3.88 -1.99
C TRP A 401 17.70 -4.10 -1.12
N ASP A 402 17.57 -3.31 -0.05
CA ASP A 402 16.37 -3.25 0.80
C ASP A 402 15.30 -2.37 0.15
N TYR A 403 14.06 -2.89 0.07
CA TYR A 403 12.93 -2.19 -0.57
C TYR A 403 12.17 -1.25 0.39
N GLY A 404 12.81 -0.79 1.47
CA GLY A 404 12.20 0.09 2.47
C GLY A 404 11.14 -0.62 3.31
N ASN A 405 11.24 -1.94 3.47
CA ASN A 405 10.29 -2.77 4.22
C ASN A 405 10.77 -3.11 5.65
N ALA A 406 11.90 -2.53 6.07
CA ALA A 406 12.61 -2.81 7.32
C ALA A 406 13.30 -4.19 7.39
N PHE A 407 13.59 -4.81 6.24
CA PHE A 407 14.26 -6.12 6.21
C PHE A 407 15.61 -6.09 6.89
N LEU A 408 16.51 -5.19 6.50
CA LEU A 408 17.86 -5.13 7.10
C LEU A 408 17.81 -4.74 8.58
N LEU A 409 16.86 -3.89 8.96
CA LEU A 409 16.68 -3.47 10.36
C LEU A 409 16.23 -4.63 11.25
N GLU A 410 15.19 -5.38 10.86
CA GLU A 410 14.73 -6.52 11.65
C GLU A 410 15.72 -7.68 11.59
N ALA A 411 16.41 -7.90 10.46
CA ALA A 411 17.47 -8.89 10.37
C ALA A 411 18.65 -8.56 11.29
N SER A 412 19.03 -7.28 11.40
CA SER A 412 20.04 -6.80 12.35
C SER A 412 19.62 -7.08 13.80
N ARG A 413 18.37 -6.79 14.16
CA ARG A 413 17.82 -7.12 15.49
C ARG A 413 17.80 -8.63 15.77
N ALA A 414 17.62 -9.45 14.73
CA ALA A 414 17.70 -10.89 14.82
C ALA A 414 19.15 -11.43 14.91
N GLY A 415 20.16 -10.56 14.82
CA GLY A 415 21.58 -10.94 14.85
C GLY A 415 22.11 -11.51 13.54
N ALA A 416 21.50 -11.18 12.40
CA ALA A 416 21.99 -11.56 11.09
C ALA A 416 23.21 -10.72 10.65
N ASP A 417 24.08 -11.29 9.80
CA ASP A 417 25.26 -10.60 9.27
C ASP A 417 24.87 -9.61 8.14
N VAL A 418 24.28 -8.48 8.53
CA VAL A 418 23.87 -7.39 7.64
C VAL A 418 24.71 -6.12 7.85
N GLY A 419 25.72 -6.15 8.72
CA GLY A 419 26.56 -4.99 9.03
C GLY A 419 27.52 -4.65 7.91
N ALA A 420 27.69 -3.35 7.64
CA ALA A 420 28.74 -2.87 6.74
C ALA A 420 30.14 -3.15 7.32
N ALA A 421 31.14 -3.32 6.45
CA ALA A 421 32.52 -3.66 6.85
C ALA A 421 33.20 -2.53 7.66
N ASP A 422 32.80 -1.29 7.46
CA ASP A 422 33.27 -0.11 8.20
C ASP A 422 32.55 0.10 9.54
N GLY A 423 31.58 -0.76 9.86
CA GLY A 423 30.76 -0.66 11.06
C GLY A 423 29.70 0.46 11.01
N GLN A 424 29.53 1.14 9.87
CA GLN A 424 28.56 2.22 9.70
C GLN A 424 27.39 1.75 8.82
N GLY A 425 26.27 1.42 9.46
CA GLY A 425 25.04 1.04 8.76
C GLY A 425 25.05 -0.40 8.25
N PHE A 426 24.29 -0.63 7.16
CA PHE A 426 24.08 -1.96 6.60
C PHE A 426 24.95 -2.21 5.37
N ARG A 427 25.32 -3.48 5.14
CA ARG A 427 26.08 -3.96 3.98
C ARG A 427 25.36 -3.69 2.66
N TYR A 428 24.03 -3.76 2.69
CA TYR A 428 23.19 -3.56 1.52
C TYR A 428 22.48 -2.21 1.60
N PRO A 429 22.42 -1.47 0.49
CA PRO A 429 21.75 -0.18 0.47
C PRO A 429 20.22 -0.31 0.48
N SER A 430 19.55 0.75 0.89
CA SER A 430 18.13 0.96 0.59
C SER A 430 17.96 1.45 -0.85
N TYR A 431 16.92 0.97 -1.54
CA TYR A 431 16.58 1.46 -2.88
C TYR A 431 16.36 2.97 -2.92
N VAL A 432 15.94 3.59 -1.81
CA VAL A 432 15.74 5.04 -1.72
C VAL A 432 17.08 5.76 -1.74
N GLU A 433 18.05 5.28 -0.97
CA GLU A 433 19.33 5.97 -0.79
C GLU A 433 20.24 5.80 -2.00
N ASP A 434 20.21 4.62 -2.64
CA ASP A 434 21.21 4.25 -3.64
C ASP A 434 20.67 4.31 -5.08
N ILE A 435 19.38 4.04 -5.28
CA ILE A 435 18.77 4.02 -6.62
C ILE A 435 17.94 5.28 -6.84
N MET A 436 16.86 5.44 -6.09
CA MET A 436 15.84 6.46 -6.37
C MET A 436 16.27 7.85 -5.96
N GLY A 437 17.05 8.01 -4.89
CA GLY A 437 17.58 9.29 -4.43
C GLY A 437 18.45 9.93 -5.51
N PRO A 438 19.61 9.32 -5.84
CA PRO A 438 20.54 9.89 -6.81
C PRO A 438 19.98 9.99 -8.22
N LEU A 439 19.18 9.03 -8.68
CA LEU A 439 18.73 8.97 -10.08
C LEU A 439 17.38 9.66 -10.33
N CYS A 440 16.59 9.90 -9.28
CA CYS A 440 15.27 10.54 -9.42
C CYS A 440 15.11 11.74 -8.48
N PHE A 441 15.12 11.50 -7.17
CA PHE A 441 14.66 12.49 -6.19
C PHE A 441 15.57 13.71 -6.09
N ASP A 442 16.88 13.54 -6.24
CA ASP A 442 17.86 14.62 -6.21
C ASP A 442 17.68 15.59 -7.40
N TYR A 443 17.11 15.09 -8.50
CA TYR A 443 16.69 15.87 -9.67
C TYR A 443 15.24 16.35 -9.61
N GLY A 444 14.53 16.09 -8.51
CA GLY A 444 13.13 16.46 -8.32
C GLY A 444 12.11 15.51 -8.94
N PHE A 445 12.54 14.46 -9.64
CA PHE A 445 11.62 13.46 -10.19
C PHE A 445 10.94 12.70 -9.07
N GLY A 446 9.62 12.65 -9.12
CA GLY A 446 8.84 11.95 -8.12
C GLY A 446 7.39 11.80 -8.56
N PRO A 447 6.57 11.14 -7.74
CA PRO A 447 5.23 10.71 -8.13
C PRO A 447 4.33 11.91 -8.44
N PHE A 448 4.04 12.11 -9.72
CA PHE A 448 3.01 13.01 -10.21
C PHE A 448 1.77 12.18 -10.58
N ARG A 449 0.65 12.47 -9.94
CA ARG A 449 -0.59 11.72 -10.07
C ARG A 449 -1.75 12.64 -10.37
N TRP A 450 -2.71 12.15 -11.14
CA TRP A 450 -3.95 12.87 -11.40
C TRP A 450 -5.13 11.92 -11.48
N VAL A 451 -6.33 12.49 -11.32
CA VAL A 451 -7.60 11.79 -11.33
C VAL A 451 -8.60 12.61 -12.15
N CYS A 452 -9.29 11.95 -13.08
CA CYS A 452 -10.37 12.53 -13.87
C CYS A 452 -11.67 12.47 -13.05
N THR A 453 -12.09 13.60 -12.50
CA THR A 453 -13.28 13.68 -11.62
C THR A 453 -14.62 13.53 -12.35
N SER A 454 -14.60 13.43 -13.68
CA SER A 454 -15.72 12.96 -14.50
C SER A 454 -16.02 11.47 -14.28
N ALA A 455 -15.05 10.71 -13.77
CA ALA A 455 -15.06 9.25 -13.72
C ALA A 455 -15.18 8.57 -15.11
N ASP A 456 -14.86 9.29 -16.19
CA ASP A 456 -14.87 8.77 -17.56
C ASP A 456 -13.47 8.34 -18.01
N ALA A 457 -13.35 7.12 -18.53
CA ALA A 457 -12.11 6.59 -19.07
C ALA A 457 -11.64 7.35 -20.33
N ALA A 458 -12.56 7.98 -21.07
CA ALA A 458 -12.21 8.80 -22.22
C ALA A 458 -11.36 10.02 -21.81
N ASP A 459 -11.69 10.66 -20.68
CA ASP A 459 -10.89 11.76 -20.15
C ASP A 459 -9.49 11.30 -19.75
N LEU A 460 -9.37 10.09 -19.18
CA LEU A 460 -8.07 9.52 -18.82
C LEU A 460 -7.18 9.33 -20.05
N LYS A 461 -7.73 8.80 -21.15
CA LYS A 461 -7.01 8.65 -22.43
C LYS A 461 -6.53 9.99 -22.97
N VAL A 462 -7.36 11.03 -22.86
CA VAL A 462 -6.97 12.39 -23.26
C VAL A 462 -5.81 12.89 -22.40
N THR A 463 -5.87 12.72 -21.08
CA THR A 463 -4.79 13.13 -20.18
C THR A 463 -3.51 12.33 -20.38
N ASP A 464 -3.59 11.01 -20.64
CA ASP A 464 -2.44 10.16 -20.95
C ASP A 464 -1.72 10.66 -22.21
N ARG A 465 -2.47 10.98 -23.28
CA ARG A 465 -1.92 11.56 -24.50
C ARG A 465 -1.25 12.92 -24.26
N LEU A 466 -1.89 13.81 -23.51
CA LEU A 466 -1.34 15.14 -23.20
C LEU A 466 -0.06 15.03 -22.37
N ALA A 467 -0.05 14.18 -21.35
CA ALA A 467 1.13 13.91 -20.53
C ALA A 467 2.27 13.35 -21.39
N ALA A 468 1.99 12.39 -22.28
CA ALA A 468 2.98 11.84 -23.19
C ALA A 468 3.60 12.92 -24.11
N GLN A 469 2.78 13.83 -24.66
CA GLN A 469 3.26 14.94 -25.50
C GLN A 469 4.16 15.91 -24.73
N VAL A 470 3.80 16.24 -23.48
CA VAL A 470 4.61 17.12 -22.63
C VAL A 470 5.95 16.45 -22.30
N VAL A 471 5.90 15.20 -21.83
CA VAL A 471 7.10 14.43 -21.46
C VAL A 471 8.02 14.20 -22.66
N GLU A 472 7.48 13.91 -23.84
CA GLU A 472 8.27 13.75 -25.06
C GLU A 472 9.02 15.01 -25.45
N ARG A 473 8.37 16.18 -25.37
CA ARG A 473 9.03 17.47 -25.62
C ARG A 473 10.13 17.72 -24.59
N LEU A 474 9.86 17.50 -23.31
CA LEU A 474 10.85 17.68 -22.25
C LEU A 474 12.04 16.73 -22.39
N ALA A 475 11.80 15.46 -22.78
CA ALA A 475 12.86 14.49 -23.04
C ALA A 475 13.80 14.90 -24.19
N ALA A 476 13.31 15.69 -25.16
CA ALA A 476 14.12 16.18 -26.27
C ALA A 476 15.04 17.34 -25.87
N GLU A 477 14.63 18.12 -24.86
CA GLU A 477 15.34 19.30 -24.36
C GLU A 477 16.16 19.02 -23.09
N ALA A 478 15.90 17.89 -22.42
CA ALA A 478 16.52 17.51 -21.16
C ALA A 478 18.03 17.22 -21.30
N PRO A 479 18.85 17.66 -20.32
CA PRO A 479 20.25 17.31 -20.29
C PRO A 479 20.44 15.79 -20.01
N PRO A 480 21.60 15.21 -20.36
CA PRO A 480 21.84 13.77 -20.30
C PRO A 480 21.46 13.10 -18.98
N GLU A 481 21.67 13.80 -17.85
CA GLU A 481 21.45 13.32 -16.49
C GLU A 481 19.97 13.05 -16.17
N THR A 482 19.05 13.81 -16.77
CA THR A 482 17.60 13.72 -16.50
C THR A 482 16.81 13.15 -17.67
N ARG A 483 17.40 13.18 -18.87
CA ARG A 483 16.76 12.70 -20.10
C ARG A 483 16.25 11.27 -19.97
N GLN A 484 17.04 10.39 -19.37
CA GLN A 484 16.64 8.99 -19.22
C GLN A 484 15.39 8.82 -18.35
N GLN A 485 15.25 9.63 -17.28
CA GLN A 485 14.06 9.58 -16.44
C GLN A 485 12.81 10.00 -17.22
N TYR A 486 12.90 11.03 -18.07
CA TYR A 486 11.79 11.37 -18.96
C TYR A 486 11.46 10.26 -19.96
N LEU A 487 12.46 9.61 -20.55
CA LEU A 487 12.24 8.51 -21.51
C LEU A 487 11.59 7.30 -20.86
N ASP A 488 12.01 6.92 -19.65
CA ASP A 488 11.43 5.80 -18.91
C ASP A 488 9.95 6.11 -18.57
N ASN A 489 9.64 7.36 -18.19
CA ASN A 489 8.27 7.81 -17.94
C ASN A 489 7.42 7.98 -19.22
N LEU A 490 8.05 8.32 -20.35
CA LEU A 490 7.39 8.37 -21.66
C LEU A 490 6.98 6.96 -22.11
N ARG A 491 7.88 5.99 -21.94
CA ARG A 491 7.60 4.59 -22.22
C ARG A 491 6.46 4.10 -21.32
N TRP A 492 6.50 4.40 -20.04
CA TRP A 492 5.43 4.07 -19.11
C TRP A 492 4.07 4.60 -19.58
N ILE A 493 3.96 5.93 -19.79
CA ILE A 493 2.65 6.55 -20.08
C ILE A 493 2.06 6.08 -21.40
N ARG A 494 2.91 5.76 -22.40
CA ARG A 494 2.46 5.24 -23.71
C ARG A 494 1.88 3.83 -23.64
N HIS A 495 2.31 3.00 -22.68
CA HIS A 495 1.86 1.61 -22.53
C HIS A 495 0.95 1.42 -21.31
N ALA A 496 0.62 2.48 -20.57
CA ALA A 496 -0.11 2.38 -19.31
C ALA A 496 -1.57 1.87 -19.48
N GLU A 497 -2.17 2.07 -20.67
CA GLU A 497 -3.50 1.53 -21.00
C GLU A 497 -3.47 0.01 -21.22
N GLU A 498 -2.46 -0.49 -21.92
CA GLU A 498 -2.28 -1.92 -22.26
C GLU A 498 -2.10 -2.80 -21.01
N ASN A 499 -1.61 -2.20 -19.92
CA ASN A 499 -1.39 -2.89 -18.66
C ASN A 499 -2.67 -3.02 -17.79
N HIS A 500 -3.78 -2.37 -18.16
CA HIS A 500 -5.08 -2.46 -17.47
C HIS A 500 -5.02 -2.25 -15.94
N LEU A 501 -4.23 -1.26 -15.49
CA LEU A 501 -3.95 -1.05 -14.05
C LEU A 501 -4.94 -0.12 -13.33
N VAL A 502 -5.92 0.43 -14.04
CA VAL A 502 -6.92 1.36 -13.48
C VAL A 502 -7.95 0.57 -12.66
N VAL A 503 -8.10 0.91 -11.39
CA VAL A 503 -9.10 0.35 -10.49
C VAL A 503 -9.74 1.50 -9.69
N GLY A 504 -11.08 1.53 -9.65
CA GLY A 504 -11.83 2.63 -9.03
C GLY A 504 -11.87 3.87 -9.91
N SER A 505 -11.40 5.01 -9.38
CA SER A 505 -11.34 6.30 -10.07
C SER A 505 -10.44 6.24 -11.30
N GLN A 506 -10.82 6.97 -12.35
CA GLN A 506 -10.03 7.13 -13.57
C GLN A 506 -8.80 7.98 -13.24
N ALA A 507 -7.66 7.32 -13.05
CA ALA A 507 -6.46 7.92 -12.49
C ALA A 507 -5.19 7.39 -13.16
N ARG A 508 -4.14 8.21 -13.14
CA ARG A 508 -2.82 7.86 -13.65
C ARG A 508 -1.72 8.48 -12.79
N ILE A 509 -0.53 7.90 -12.94
CA ILE A 509 0.70 8.34 -12.30
C ILE A 509 1.86 8.22 -13.28
N LEU A 510 2.86 9.08 -13.12
CA LEU A 510 4.22 8.97 -13.66
C LEU A 510 5.18 9.74 -12.75
N TYR A 511 6.48 9.71 -13.02
CA TYR A 511 7.45 10.58 -12.37
C TYR A 511 7.77 11.80 -13.23
N ALA A 512 7.78 12.96 -12.60
CA ALA A 512 8.16 14.23 -13.21
C ALA A 512 8.90 15.11 -12.19
N ASP A 513 9.82 15.93 -12.68
CA ASP A 513 10.53 16.97 -11.91
C ASP A 513 9.67 18.24 -11.73
N ASP A 514 10.23 19.32 -11.18
CA ASP A 514 9.50 20.58 -11.02
C ASP A 514 8.95 21.14 -12.34
N VAL A 515 9.74 21.10 -13.43
CA VAL A 515 9.32 21.64 -14.73
C VAL A 515 8.25 20.76 -15.36
N GLY A 516 8.39 19.43 -15.28
CA GLY A 516 7.42 18.51 -15.83
C GLY A 516 6.09 18.47 -15.08
N ARG A 517 6.05 18.87 -13.80
CA ARG A 517 4.83 18.94 -12.99
C ARG A 517 4.03 20.23 -13.23
N ARG A 518 4.69 21.32 -13.61
CA ARG A 518 4.05 22.61 -13.90
C ARG A 518 3.41 22.60 -15.28
#